data_AF-A0A7K0ZGN3-F1
#
_entry.id   AF-A0A7K0ZGN3-F1
#
_cell.length_a   1.000
_cell.length_b   1.000
_cell.length_c   1.000
_cell.angle_alpha   90.00
_cell.angle_beta   90.00
_cell.angle_gamma   90.00
#
_symmetry.space_group_name_H-M   'P 1'
#
loop_
_entity.id
_entity.type
_entity.pdbx_description
1 polymer ?
#
loop_
_entity_poly.entity_id
_entity_poly.type
_entity_poly.pdbx_seq_one_letter_code
_entity_poly.pdbx_strand_id
1 'polypeptide(L)'
;AAQHMTIPTVRLKLLAFTLGAGIAGLAGAIFASVQQGVYPSTFELPLLITIYAAIILGGLGSIPGVLLGAAIMTILPELLRFPEYSNWLFLVVLILGTIMYLKSWKLVPAVFAGMIAIGFIANVIFLAIGVPYLTTAEWAKGPLAPVLGSWIFMPEERVLIGNIAFVALVVAVAWMSLLTRRTTIILLPFVLWLAIFTWEVRLMLEPSITRQLLVGALLVVLMATRPQGIFGKPRVEVL
;
A
#
# COMPACT_ATOMS: atom_id res chain seq x y z
N ALA A 1 -0.52 19.60 -35.24
CA ALA A 1 0.17 18.93 -36.38
C ALA A 1 -0.80 18.11 -37.24
N ALA A 2 -1.59 17.19 -36.67
CA ALA A 2 -2.51 16.33 -37.45
C ALA A 2 -3.61 17.10 -38.20
N GLN A 3 -4.17 18.16 -37.61
CA GLN A 3 -5.14 19.04 -38.30
C GLN A 3 -4.52 19.79 -39.50
N HIS A 4 -3.23 20.14 -39.41
CA HIS A 4 -2.49 20.76 -40.52
C HIS A 4 -2.12 19.76 -41.63
N MET A 5 -2.16 18.46 -41.34
CA MET A 5 -1.96 17.37 -42.31
C MET A 5 -3.29 16.80 -42.84
N THR A 6 -4.39 17.57 -42.76
CA THR A 6 -5.74 17.20 -43.23
C THR A 6 -6.32 15.90 -42.65
N ILE A 7 -5.77 15.40 -41.54
CA ILE A 7 -6.30 14.22 -40.85
C ILE A 7 -7.55 14.61 -40.02
N PRO A 8 -8.68 13.88 -40.16
CA PRO A 8 -9.89 14.17 -39.39
C PRO A 8 -9.73 13.77 -37.92
N THR A 9 -9.17 14.67 -37.11
CA THR A 9 -8.92 14.47 -35.67
C THR A 9 -10.16 14.11 -34.86
N VAL A 10 -11.33 14.67 -35.21
CA VAL A 10 -12.61 14.34 -34.55
C VAL A 10 -12.97 12.86 -34.75
N ARG A 11 -12.84 12.33 -35.98
CA ARG A 11 -13.13 10.91 -36.26
C ARG A 11 -12.18 9.99 -35.50
N LEU A 12 -10.90 10.33 -35.42
CA LEU A 12 -9.92 9.54 -34.65
C LEU A 12 -10.24 9.53 -33.15
N LYS A 13 -10.62 10.68 -32.59
CA LYS A 13 -11.03 10.77 -31.18
C LYS A 13 -12.29 9.95 -30.91
N LEU A 14 -13.29 10.01 -31.80
CA LEU A 14 -14.50 9.21 -31.71
C LEU A 14 -14.20 7.71 -31.83
N LEU A 15 -13.36 7.29 -32.76
CA LEU A 15 -12.95 5.89 -32.91
C LEU A 15 -12.24 5.38 -31.66
N ALA A 16 -11.30 6.15 -31.11
CA ALA A 16 -10.62 5.80 -29.87
C ALA A 16 -11.60 5.67 -28.69
N PHE A 17 -12.57 6.58 -28.58
CA PHE A 17 -13.62 6.52 -27.56
C PHE A 17 -14.53 5.30 -27.75
N THR A 18 -15.00 5.03 -28.96
CA THR A 18 -15.90 3.88 -29.23
C THR A 18 -15.20 2.55 -29.00
N LEU A 19 -13.91 2.43 -29.36
CA LEU A 19 -13.14 1.22 -29.09
C LEU A 19 -12.93 1.02 -27.59
N GLY A 20 -12.57 2.07 -26.85
CA GLY A 20 -12.43 2.01 -25.40
C GLY A 20 -13.74 1.65 -24.70
N ALA A 21 -14.84 2.29 -25.07
CA ALA A 21 -16.17 2.01 -24.54
C ALA A 21 -16.64 0.58 -24.87
N GLY A 22 -16.34 0.08 -26.07
CA GLY A 22 -16.66 -1.29 -26.47
C GLY A 22 -15.92 -2.33 -25.62
N ILE A 23 -14.62 -2.16 -25.40
CA ILE A 23 -13.81 -3.04 -24.55
C ILE A 23 -14.30 -2.99 -23.10
N ALA A 24 -14.59 -1.79 -22.56
CA ALA A 24 -15.11 -1.64 -21.21
C ALA A 24 -16.49 -2.32 -21.04
N GLY A 25 -17.38 -2.19 -22.03
CA GLY A 25 -18.68 -2.87 -22.05
C GLY A 25 -18.55 -4.39 -22.08
N LEU A 26 -17.64 -4.93 -22.90
CA LEU A 26 -17.36 -6.37 -22.93
C LEU A 26 -16.79 -6.88 -21.60
N ALA A 27 -15.85 -6.14 -20.99
CA ALA A 27 -15.31 -6.50 -19.68
C ALA A 27 -16.39 -6.51 -18.59
N GLY A 28 -17.30 -5.53 -18.60
CA GLY A 28 -18.43 -5.48 -17.68
C GLY A 28 -19.41 -6.64 -17.86
N ALA A 29 -19.71 -7.03 -19.11
CA ALA A 29 -20.56 -8.18 -19.40
C ALA A 29 -19.94 -9.49 -18.89
N ILE A 30 -18.63 -9.69 -19.10
CA ILE A 30 -17.90 -10.84 -18.55
C ILE A 30 -17.93 -10.81 -17.02
N PHE A 31 -17.64 -9.67 -16.40
CA PHE A 31 -17.67 -9.54 -14.94
C PHE A 31 -19.04 -9.90 -14.34
N ALA A 32 -20.14 -9.41 -14.93
CA ALA A 32 -21.49 -9.73 -14.50
C ALA A 32 -21.78 -11.24 -14.62
N SER A 33 -21.29 -11.89 -15.68
CA SER A 33 -21.45 -13.34 -15.86
C SER A 33 -20.70 -14.17 -14.81
N VAL A 34 -19.49 -13.73 -14.41
CA VAL A 34 -18.68 -14.39 -13.37
C VAL A 34 -19.29 -14.20 -11.99
N GLN A 35 -19.85 -13.03 -11.70
CA GLN A 35 -20.41 -12.73 -10.39
C GLN A 35 -21.74 -13.47 -10.11
N GLN A 36 -22.35 -14.08 -11.14
CA GLN A 36 -23.64 -14.81 -11.10
C GLN A 36 -24.84 -13.98 -10.61
N GLY A 37 -24.65 -12.69 -10.36
CA GLY A 37 -25.64 -11.74 -9.87
C GLY A 37 -25.03 -10.35 -9.77
N VAL A 38 -25.86 -9.33 -9.98
CA VAL A 38 -25.47 -7.92 -9.93
C VAL A 38 -26.18 -7.28 -8.75
N TYR A 39 -25.43 -6.94 -7.70
CA TYR A 39 -25.97 -6.28 -6.51
C TYR A 39 -25.48 -4.83 -6.45
N PRO A 40 -26.32 -3.86 -6.04
CA PRO A 40 -25.90 -2.46 -5.90
C PRO A 40 -24.69 -2.28 -4.98
N SER A 41 -24.55 -3.13 -3.96
CA SER A 41 -23.44 -3.13 -3.01
C SER A 41 -22.07 -3.42 -3.63
N THR A 42 -22.03 -4.04 -4.82
CA THR A 42 -20.77 -4.34 -5.51
C THR A 42 -20.20 -3.10 -6.23
N PHE A 43 -21.04 -2.12 -6.54
CA PHE A 43 -20.67 -0.91 -7.30
C PHE A 43 -20.55 0.34 -6.43
N GLU A 44 -20.19 0.14 -5.17
CA GLU A 44 -20.00 1.22 -4.21
C GLU A 44 -18.69 1.99 -4.45
N LEU A 45 -18.53 3.09 -3.72
CA LEU A 45 -17.37 3.96 -3.75
C LEU A 45 -16.01 3.23 -3.72
N PRO A 46 -15.80 2.13 -2.97
CA PRO A 46 -14.50 1.45 -2.97
C PRO A 46 -14.07 0.93 -4.35
N LEU A 47 -15.03 0.43 -5.15
CA LEU A 47 -14.74 -0.03 -6.51
C LEU A 47 -14.32 1.15 -7.39
N LEU A 48 -15.07 2.26 -7.31
CA LEU A 48 -14.74 3.49 -8.04
C LEU A 48 -13.35 4.00 -7.67
N ILE A 49 -13.05 4.11 -6.38
CA ILE A 49 -11.73 4.53 -5.88
C ILE A 49 -10.65 3.61 -6.44
N THR A 50 -10.86 2.30 -6.45
CA THR A 50 -9.88 1.32 -6.97
C THR A 50 -9.63 1.49 -8.48
N ILE A 51 -10.69 1.70 -9.28
CA ILE A 51 -10.57 1.94 -10.72
C ILE A 51 -9.84 3.27 -10.99
N TYR A 52 -10.20 4.35 -10.29
CA TYR A 52 -9.48 5.62 -10.38
C TYR A 52 -8.03 5.49 -9.93
N ALA A 53 -7.78 4.74 -8.86
CA ALA A 53 -6.45 4.49 -8.32
C ALA A 53 -5.53 3.83 -9.35
N ALA A 54 -6.03 2.84 -10.08
CA ALA A 54 -5.30 2.17 -11.16
C ALA A 54 -4.84 3.14 -12.25
N ILE A 55 -5.72 4.06 -12.66
CA ILE A 55 -5.43 5.06 -13.69
C ILE A 55 -4.40 6.08 -13.19
N ILE A 56 -4.59 6.58 -11.96
CA ILE A 56 -3.67 7.56 -11.34
C ILE A 56 -2.28 6.93 -11.17
N LEU A 57 -2.21 5.68 -10.71
CA LEU A 57 -0.97 4.95 -10.55
C LEU A 57 -0.23 4.77 -11.89
N GLY A 58 -0.96 4.40 -12.95
CA GLY A 58 -0.38 4.26 -14.28
C GLY A 58 0.10 5.56 -14.91
N GLY A 59 -0.58 6.66 -14.60
CA GLY A 59 -0.26 8.02 -15.04
C GLY A 59 -1.14 8.53 -16.19
N LEU A 60 -1.55 9.79 -16.08
CA LEU A 60 -2.42 10.44 -17.06
C LEU A 60 -1.66 10.66 -18.37
N GLY A 61 -2.09 10.01 -19.46
CA GLY A 61 -1.52 10.19 -20.80
C GLY A 61 -0.55 9.09 -21.28
N SER A 62 -0.40 7.99 -20.54
CA SER A 62 0.39 6.83 -20.97
C SER A 62 -0.44 5.55 -20.98
N ILE A 63 -0.84 5.08 -22.16
CA ILE A 63 -1.59 3.81 -22.34
C ILE A 63 -0.88 2.60 -21.68
N PRO A 64 0.43 2.34 -21.92
CA PRO A 64 1.11 1.22 -21.27
C PRO A 64 1.25 1.43 -19.75
N GLY A 65 1.35 2.69 -19.30
CA GLY A 65 1.35 3.03 -17.88
C GLY A 65 0.05 2.64 -17.19
N VAL A 66 -1.10 3.02 -17.76
CA VAL A 66 -2.43 2.67 -17.24
C VAL A 66 -2.65 1.15 -17.21
N LEU A 67 -2.19 0.42 -18.23
CA LEU A 67 -2.27 -1.05 -18.25
C LEU A 67 -1.48 -1.69 -17.11
N LEU A 68 -0.24 -1.25 -16.90
CA LEU A 68 0.57 -1.71 -15.77
C LEU A 68 -0.05 -1.31 -14.43
N GLY A 69 -0.62 -0.10 -14.33
CA GLY A 69 -1.25 0.37 -13.11
C GLY A 69 -2.50 -0.44 -12.73
N ALA A 70 -3.32 -0.79 -13.72
CA ALA A 70 -4.46 -1.68 -13.53
C ALA A 70 -4.03 -3.10 -13.14
N ALA A 71 -2.98 -3.64 -13.76
CA ALA A 71 -2.45 -4.95 -13.42
C ALA A 71 -1.95 -4.99 -11.96
N ILE A 72 -1.18 -3.99 -11.54
CA ILE A 72 -0.68 -3.87 -10.16
C ILE A 72 -1.83 -3.77 -9.18
N MET A 73 -2.80 -2.87 -9.43
CA MET A 73 -3.95 -2.69 -8.53
C MET A 73 -4.87 -3.92 -8.44
N THR A 74 -4.85 -4.80 -9.45
CA THR A 74 -5.63 -6.04 -9.43
C THR A 74 -4.86 -7.17 -8.74
N ILE A 75 -3.58 -7.33 -9.05
CA ILE A 75 -2.76 -8.46 -8.58
C ILE A 75 -2.30 -8.25 -7.13
N LEU A 76 -1.94 -7.01 -6.76
CA LEU A 76 -1.39 -6.70 -5.44
C LEU A 76 -2.36 -7.07 -4.31
N PRO A 77 -3.66 -6.68 -4.33
CA PRO A 77 -4.61 -7.07 -3.31
C PRO A 77 -4.87 -8.58 -3.24
N GLU A 78 -4.74 -9.29 -4.37
CA GLU A 78 -4.96 -10.74 -4.44
C GLU A 78 -3.78 -11.52 -3.84
N LEU A 79 -2.55 -11.08 -4.08
CA LEU A 79 -1.35 -11.63 -3.44
C LEU A 79 -1.40 -11.49 -1.91
N LEU A 80 -1.99 -10.40 -1.43
CA LEU A 80 -2.16 -10.10 -0.01
C LEU A 80 -3.27 -10.92 0.66
N ARG A 81 -4.07 -11.66 -0.11
CA ARG A 81 -5.13 -12.53 0.42
C ARG A 81 -4.56 -13.69 1.24
N PHE A 82 -3.36 -14.14 0.91
CA PHE A 82 -2.70 -15.26 1.56
C PHE A 82 -1.71 -14.74 2.60
N PRO A 83 -1.87 -15.10 3.89
CA PRO A 83 -1.05 -14.55 4.98
C PRO A 83 0.46 -14.76 4.80
N GLU A 84 0.86 -15.90 4.21
CA GLU A 84 2.27 -16.27 4.01
C GLU A 84 2.97 -15.37 2.97
N TYR A 85 2.31 -15.07 1.85
CA TYR A 85 2.82 -14.13 0.84
C TYR A 85 2.73 -12.69 1.31
N SER A 86 1.69 -12.36 2.07
CA SER A 86 1.43 -11.00 2.56
C SER A 86 2.56 -10.48 3.46
N ASN A 87 3.06 -11.32 4.39
CA ASN A 87 4.14 -10.91 5.29
C ASN A 87 5.45 -10.63 4.53
N TRP A 88 5.86 -11.52 3.63
CA TRP A 88 7.05 -11.32 2.80
C TRP A 88 6.95 -10.08 1.91
N LEU A 89 5.81 -9.86 1.27
CA LEU A 89 5.60 -8.68 0.42
C LEU A 89 5.66 -7.38 1.22
N PHE A 90 5.02 -7.33 2.39
CA PHE A 90 5.06 -6.16 3.25
C PHE A 90 6.49 -5.84 3.70
N LEU A 91 7.24 -6.84 4.17
CA LEU A 91 8.63 -6.66 4.59
C LEU A 91 9.52 -6.18 3.43
N VAL A 92 9.38 -6.77 2.23
CA VAL A 92 10.15 -6.34 1.06
C VAL A 92 9.84 -4.89 0.68
N VAL A 93 8.56 -4.52 0.65
CA VAL A 93 8.14 -3.14 0.32
C VAL A 93 8.64 -2.15 1.37
N LEU A 94 8.58 -2.51 2.66
CA LEU A 94 9.07 -1.66 3.75
C LEU A 94 10.58 -1.48 3.69
N ILE A 95 11.35 -2.55 3.45
CA ILE A 95 12.80 -2.49 3.29
C ILE A 95 13.19 -1.65 2.07
N LEU A 96 12.55 -1.90 0.93
CA LEU A 96 12.82 -1.19 -0.32
C LEU A 96 12.45 0.30 -0.18
N GLY A 97 11.30 0.60 0.43
CA GLY A 97 10.87 1.95 0.75
C GLY A 97 11.85 2.67 1.68
N THR A 98 12.36 1.97 2.69
CA THR A 98 13.39 2.48 3.61
C THR A 98 14.68 2.80 2.86
N ILE A 99 15.15 1.91 1.98
CA ILE A 99 16.36 2.11 1.17
C ILE A 99 16.18 3.27 0.19
N MET A 100 15.04 3.37 -0.50
CA MET A 100 14.76 4.47 -1.41
C MET A 100 14.68 5.82 -0.68
N TYR A 101 14.11 5.83 0.53
CA TYR A 101 14.04 7.03 1.36
C TYR A 101 15.43 7.43 1.88
N LEU A 102 16.18 6.46 2.40
CA LEU A 102 17.57 6.62 2.81
C LEU A 102 18.48 6.58 1.58
N LYS A 103 18.59 7.73 0.89
CA LYS A 103 19.56 7.96 -0.21
C LYS A 103 21.03 7.58 0.14
N SER A 104 21.35 7.28 1.40
CA SER A 104 22.66 6.82 1.85
C SER A 104 22.62 5.39 2.40
N TRP A 105 23.35 4.49 1.75
CA TRP A 105 23.47 3.08 2.14
C TRP A 105 24.05 2.87 3.54
N LYS A 106 24.83 3.83 4.05
CA LYS A 106 25.47 3.74 5.37
C LYS A 106 24.48 3.90 6.53
N LEU A 107 23.36 4.59 6.30
CA LEU A 107 22.34 4.84 7.33
C LEU A 107 21.33 3.69 7.44
N VAL A 108 21.25 2.84 6.41
CA VAL A 108 20.29 1.73 6.35
C VAL A 108 20.51 0.73 7.51
N PRO A 109 21.74 0.21 7.78
CA PRO A 109 21.96 -0.68 8.91
C PRO A 109 21.67 -0.01 10.27
N ALA A 110 22.00 1.27 10.41
CA ALA A 110 21.75 2.02 11.65
C ALA A 110 20.25 2.16 11.94
N VAL A 111 19.45 2.40 10.90
CA VAL A 111 17.99 2.46 11.02
C VAL A 111 17.39 1.11 11.40
N PHE A 112 17.81 0.04 10.73
CA PHE A 112 17.31 -1.30 11.07
C PHE A 112 17.73 -1.74 12.48
N ALA A 113 18.95 -1.42 12.90
CA ALA A 113 19.40 -1.67 14.28
C ALA A 113 18.55 -0.88 15.29
N GLY A 114 18.27 0.40 15.01
CA GLY A 114 17.38 1.22 15.82
C GLY A 114 15.95 0.65 15.89
N MET A 115 15.42 0.16 14.77
CA MET A 115 14.10 -0.46 14.69
C MET A 115 14.03 -1.74 15.55
N ILE A 116 15.06 -2.57 15.48
CA ILE A 116 15.17 -3.78 16.30
C ILE A 116 15.21 -3.41 17.78
N ALA A 117 16.07 -2.46 18.17
CA ALA A 117 16.20 -2.00 19.55
C ALA A 117 14.88 -1.43 20.09
N ILE A 118 14.16 -0.64 19.30
CA ILE A 118 12.84 -0.11 19.66
C ILE A 118 11.85 -1.24 19.92
N GLY A 119 11.87 -2.32 19.14
CA GLY A 119 10.97 -3.45 19.39
C GLY A 119 11.21 -4.15 20.71
N PHE A 120 12.47 -4.39 21.06
CA PHE A 120 12.80 -4.95 22.39
C PHE A 120 12.39 -4.00 23.52
N ILE A 121 12.66 -2.70 23.39
CA ILE A 121 12.29 -1.70 24.39
C ILE A 121 10.77 -1.66 24.55
N ALA A 122 10.02 -1.64 23.44
CA ALA A 122 8.57 -1.62 23.45
C ALA A 122 8.00 -2.90 24.09
N ASN A 123 8.55 -4.07 23.78
CA ASN A 123 8.15 -5.34 24.38
C ASN A 123 8.29 -5.30 25.92
N VAL A 124 9.44 -4.85 26.43
CA VAL A 124 9.67 -4.68 27.87
C VAL A 124 8.67 -3.69 28.49
N ILE A 125 8.37 -2.59 27.81
CA ILE A 125 7.40 -1.59 28.28
C ILE A 125 5.99 -2.18 28.35
N PHE A 126 5.52 -2.88 27.32
CA PHE A 126 4.18 -3.47 27.33
C PHE A 126 4.03 -4.55 28.40
N LEU A 127 5.08 -5.36 28.62
CA LEU A 127 5.12 -6.33 29.71
C LEU A 127 5.08 -5.64 31.08
N ALA A 128 5.80 -4.52 31.25
CA ALA A 128 5.78 -3.75 32.48
C ALA A 128 4.43 -3.07 32.77
N ILE A 129 3.68 -2.69 31.72
CA ILE A 129 2.33 -2.11 31.83
C ILE A 129 1.28 -3.20 32.18
N GLY A 130 1.60 -4.49 32.02
CA GLY A 130 0.71 -5.59 32.37
C GLY A 130 -0.45 -5.77 31.37
N VAL A 131 -0.25 -5.37 30.12
CA VAL A 131 -1.26 -5.54 29.06
C VAL A 131 -1.44 -7.04 28.77
N PRO A 132 -2.68 -7.58 28.75
CA PRO A 132 -2.93 -8.98 28.42
C PRO A 132 -2.34 -9.35 27.06
N TYR A 133 -1.61 -10.47 26.99
CA TYR A 133 -0.87 -10.88 25.80
C TYR A 133 -1.03 -12.35 25.47
N LEU A 134 -0.93 -12.66 24.19
CA LEU A 134 -0.91 -14.02 23.67
C LEU A 134 0.49 -14.62 23.81
N THR A 135 0.56 -15.89 24.19
CA THR A 135 1.84 -16.57 24.34
C THR A 135 2.48 -16.84 22.98
N THR A 136 3.82 -16.91 22.93
CA THR A 136 4.58 -17.05 21.68
C THR A 136 4.19 -18.29 20.87
N ALA A 137 3.71 -19.34 21.55
CA ALA A 137 3.22 -20.56 20.94
C ALA A 137 1.89 -20.40 20.18
N GLU A 138 1.07 -19.41 20.53
CA GLU A 138 -0.27 -19.22 19.96
C GLU A 138 -0.23 -18.48 18.62
N TRP A 139 0.79 -17.65 18.38
CA TRP A 139 0.85 -16.79 17.21
C TRP A 139 2.11 -16.96 16.35
N ALA A 140 3.24 -17.43 16.90
CA ALA A 140 4.47 -17.61 16.13
C ALA A 140 4.75 -19.09 15.86
N LYS A 141 4.89 -19.46 14.57
CA LYS A 141 5.30 -20.81 14.15
C LYS A 141 6.71 -20.77 13.58
N GLY A 142 7.58 -21.69 14.02
CA GLY A 142 8.92 -21.88 13.46
C GLY A 142 10.08 -21.63 14.45
N PRO A 143 11.34 -21.80 14.00
CA PRO A 143 12.54 -21.73 14.86
C PRO A 143 12.81 -20.32 15.41
N LEU A 144 12.25 -19.28 14.77
CA LEU A 144 12.37 -17.88 15.21
C LEU A 144 11.25 -17.44 16.16
N ALA A 145 10.28 -18.30 16.47
CA ALA A 145 9.19 -18.01 17.39
C ALA A 145 9.64 -17.42 18.76
N PRO A 146 10.67 -17.95 19.45
CA PRO A 146 11.10 -17.38 20.74
C PRO A 146 11.75 -15.99 20.59
N VAL A 147 12.41 -15.73 19.46
CA VAL A 147 13.04 -14.43 19.19
C VAL A 147 11.98 -13.39 18.82
N LEU A 148 11.01 -13.78 17.99
CA LEU A 148 9.86 -12.92 17.66
C LEU A 148 9.03 -12.59 18.89
N GLY A 149 8.88 -13.54 19.81
CA GLY A 149 8.19 -13.36 21.09
C GLY A 149 8.81 -12.33 22.02
N SER A 150 10.15 -12.22 22.00
CA SER A 150 10.87 -11.21 22.78
C SER A 150 10.97 -9.85 22.06
N TRP A 151 10.70 -9.82 20.76
CA TRP A 151 10.82 -8.62 19.93
C TRP A 151 9.49 -7.91 19.66
N ILE A 152 8.40 -8.65 19.48
CA ILE A 152 7.05 -8.12 19.20
C ILE A 152 6.12 -8.54 20.33
N PHE A 153 5.44 -7.55 20.88
CA PHE A 153 4.35 -7.77 21.83
C PHE A 153 3.07 -8.14 21.07
N MET A 154 2.38 -9.19 21.48
CA MET A 154 1.11 -9.59 20.84
C MET A 154 -0.03 -9.47 21.85
N PRO A 155 -0.89 -8.44 21.75
CA PRO A 155 -2.00 -8.28 22.68
C PRO A 155 -3.08 -9.35 22.50
N GLU A 156 -3.80 -9.65 23.58
CA GLU A 156 -5.01 -10.49 23.52
C GLU A 156 -6.14 -9.78 22.75
N GLU A 157 -6.40 -8.51 23.08
CA GLU A 157 -7.35 -7.64 22.35
C GLU A 157 -6.73 -6.99 21.10
N ARG A 158 -6.51 -7.79 20.06
CA ARG A 158 -5.82 -7.38 18.83
C ARG A 158 -6.52 -6.26 18.04
N VAL A 159 -7.86 -6.18 18.10
CA VAL A 159 -8.63 -5.17 17.35
C VAL A 159 -8.42 -3.77 17.93
N LEU A 160 -8.59 -3.61 19.24
CA LEU A 160 -8.51 -2.31 19.91
C LEU A 160 -7.08 -1.75 19.86
N ILE A 161 -6.11 -2.56 20.28
CA ILE A 161 -4.69 -2.15 20.29
C ILE A 161 -4.18 -1.97 18.87
N GLY A 162 -4.63 -2.80 17.93
CA GLY A 162 -4.32 -2.65 16.51
C GLY A 162 -4.84 -1.33 15.91
N ASN A 163 -6.06 -0.90 16.25
CA ASN A 163 -6.60 0.38 15.79
C ASN A 163 -5.82 1.57 16.37
N ILE A 164 -5.45 1.51 17.65
CA ILE A 164 -4.64 2.56 18.30
C ILE A 164 -3.26 2.64 17.65
N ALA A 165 -2.61 1.50 17.42
CA ALA A 165 -1.33 1.44 16.73
C ALA A 165 -1.41 2.01 15.30
N PHE A 166 -2.48 1.71 14.57
CA PHE A 166 -2.71 2.27 13.23
C PHE A 166 -2.86 3.79 13.26
N VAL A 167 -3.64 4.34 14.19
CA VAL A 167 -3.77 5.80 14.33
C VAL A 167 -2.43 6.42 14.72
N ALA A 168 -1.68 5.80 15.63
CA ALA A 168 -0.35 6.26 16.02
C ALA A 168 0.63 6.24 14.83
N LEU A 169 0.56 5.22 13.98
CA LEU A 169 1.34 5.13 12.75
C LEU A 169 1.00 6.27 11.79
N VAL A 170 -0.29 6.51 11.50
CA VAL A 170 -0.71 7.60 10.60
C VAL A 170 -0.24 8.95 11.12
N VAL A 171 -0.40 9.21 12.42
CA VAL A 171 0.10 10.43 13.07
C VAL A 171 1.62 10.53 12.96
N ALA A 172 2.35 9.45 13.20
CA ALA A 172 3.81 9.44 13.12
C ALA A 172 4.31 9.69 11.69
N VAL A 173 3.66 9.11 10.68
CA VAL A 173 3.95 9.37 9.25
C VAL A 173 3.61 10.80 8.86
N ALA A 174 2.47 11.33 9.31
CA ALA A 174 2.08 12.71 9.06
C ALA A 174 3.08 13.69 9.72
N TRP A 175 3.47 13.42 10.98
CA TRP A 175 4.47 14.18 11.69
C TRP A 175 5.82 14.15 10.95
N MET A 176 6.23 12.97 10.51
CA MET A 176 7.45 12.75 9.74
C MET A 176 7.48 13.60 8.45
N SER A 177 6.33 13.83 7.82
CA SER A 177 6.21 14.65 6.60
C SER A 177 6.40 16.16 6.84
N LEU A 178 6.22 16.63 8.07
CA LEU A 178 6.36 18.04 8.46
C LEU A 178 7.78 18.39 8.96
N LEU A 179 8.62 17.39 9.19
CA LEU A 179 9.92 17.53 9.85
C LEU A 179 11.10 17.66 8.86
N THR A 180 12.20 18.23 9.35
CA THR A 180 13.45 18.33 8.60
C THR A 180 14.06 16.96 8.35
N ARG A 181 14.72 16.76 7.20
CA ARG A 181 15.35 15.49 6.80
C ARG A 181 16.21 14.82 7.88
N ARG A 182 16.90 15.59 8.72
CA ARG A 182 17.74 15.05 9.83
C ARG A 182 16.89 14.41 10.93
N THR A 183 15.85 15.11 11.38
CA THR A 183 14.96 14.60 12.44
C THR A 183 14.10 13.45 11.91
N THR A 184 13.76 13.47 10.63
CA THR A 184 13.06 12.36 9.99
C THR A 184 13.85 11.05 10.04
N ILE A 185 15.18 11.09 9.83
CA ILE A 185 16.03 9.89 9.92
C ILE A 185 16.04 9.31 11.34
N ILE A 186 15.94 10.14 12.37
CA ILE A 186 15.88 9.71 13.78
C ILE A 186 14.53 9.10 14.12
N LEU A 187 13.44 9.66 13.57
CA LEU A 187 12.07 9.17 13.80
C LEU A 187 11.76 7.88 13.01
N LEU A 188 12.45 7.67 11.89
CA LEU A 188 12.15 6.60 10.94
C LEU A 188 12.21 5.19 11.56
N PRO A 189 13.21 4.80 12.38
CA PRO A 189 13.20 3.51 13.08
C PRO A 189 11.93 3.24 13.89
N PHE A 190 11.40 4.27 14.55
CA PHE A 190 10.16 4.17 15.32
C PHE A 190 8.94 3.98 14.43
N VAL A 191 8.86 4.73 13.32
CA VAL A 191 7.78 4.59 12.33
C VAL A 191 7.80 3.21 11.69
N LEU A 192 8.98 2.68 11.34
CA LEU A 192 9.12 1.34 10.78
C LEU A 192 8.70 0.26 11.76
N TRP A 193 9.09 0.39 13.03
CA TRP A 193 8.66 -0.55 14.05
C TRP A 193 7.14 -0.50 14.26
N LEU A 194 6.54 0.69 14.33
CA LEU A 194 5.07 0.83 14.39
C LEU A 194 4.38 0.24 13.16
N ALA A 195 4.98 0.33 11.98
CA ALA A 195 4.45 -0.26 10.76
C ALA A 195 4.39 -1.78 10.85
N ILE A 196 5.48 -2.41 11.31
CA ILE A 196 5.55 -3.86 11.52
C ILE A 196 4.58 -4.30 12.62
N PHE A 197 4.52 -3.58 13.73
CA PHE A 197 3.60 -3.88 14.83
C PHE A 197 2.14 -3.79 14.39
N THR A 198 1.76 -2.71 13.70
CA THR A 198 0.39 -2.53 13.19
C THR A 198 0.04 -3.60 12.16
N TRP A 199 1.02 -3.98 11.32
CA TRP A 199 0.87 -5.05 10.35
C TRP A 199 0.50 -6.39 10.99
N GLU A 200 1.31 -6.82 11.95
CA GLU A 200 1.15 -8.11 12.64
C GLU A 200 -0.08 -8.14 13.55
N VAL A 201 -0.38 -7.05 14.25
CA VAL A 201 -1.49 -7.01 15.23
C VAL A 201 -2.85 -6.80 14.55
N ARG A 202 -2.93 -5.96 13.51
CA ARG A 202 -4.21 -5.54 12.92
C ARG A 202 -4.40 -6.00 11.49
N LEU A 203 -3.44 -5.68 10.62
CA LEU A 203 -3.63 -5.78 9.17
C LEU A 203 -3.62 -7.23 8.68
N MET A 204 -2.93 -8.13 9.38
CA MET A 204 -2.95 -9.55 9.06
C MET A 204 -4.31 -10.21 9.38
N LEU A 205 -5.05 -9.71 10.36
CA LEU A 205 -6.33 -10.31 10.80
C LEU A 205 -7.50 -9.96 9.88
N GLU A 206 -7.45 -8.80 9.23
CA GLU A 206 -8.53 -8.31 8.36
C GLU A 206 -8.03 -7.99 6.95
N PRO A 207 -7.85 -9.02 6.09
CA PRO A 207 -7.35 -8.84 4.73
C PRO A 207 -8.20 -7.87 3.88
N SER A 208 -9.49 -7.72 4.17
CA SER A 208 -10.36 -6.75 3.49
C SER A 208 -9.94 -5.31 3.72
N ILE A 209 -9.72 -4.91 4.98
CA ILE A 209 -9.35 -3.54 5.35
C ILE A 209 -7.92 -3.24 4.87
N THR A 210 -7.01 -4.18 5.03
CA THR A 210 -5.61 -4.05 4.62
C THR A 210 -5.47 -3.76 3.13
N ARG A 211 -6.27 -4.41 2.28
CA ARG A 211 -6.30 -4.14 0.84
C ARG A 211 -6.67 -2.69 0.54
N GLN A 212 -7.73 -2.18 1.16
CA GLN A 212 -8.18 -0.79 0.93
C GLN A 212 -7.17 0.23 1.44
N LEU A 213 -6.59 0.00 2.62
CA LEU A 213 -5.57 0.86 3.20
C LEU A 213 -4.29 0.88 2.36
N LEU A 214 -3.86 -0.26 1.82
CA LEU A 214 -2.68 -0.32 0.97
C LEU A 214 -2.90 0.38 -0.37
N VAL A 215 -4.08 0.26 -0.98
CA VAL A 215 -4.43 1.04 -2.18
C VAL A 215 -4.34 2.54 -1.87
N GLY A 216 -4.92 2.98 -0.75
CA GLY A 216 -4.83 4.38 -0.31
C GLY A 216 -3.39 4.84 -0.04
N ALA A 217 -2.61 4.06 0.71
CA ALA A 217 -1.22 4.37 1.03
C ALA A 217 -0.35 4.42 -0.23
N LEU A 218 -0.54 3.47 -1.15
CA LEU A 218 0.14 3.42 -2.43
C LEU A 218 -0.14 4.68 -3.26
N LEU A 219 -1.39 5.15 -3.27
CA LEU A 219 -1.76 6.40 -3.92
C LEU A 219 -1.11 7.62 -3.27
N VAL A 220 -1.11 7.70 -1.94
CA VAL A 220 -0.47 8.81 -1.22
C VAL A 220 1.03 8.85 -1.52
N VAL A 221 1.71 7.70 -1.46
CA VAL A 221 3.14 7.58 -1.78
C VAL A 221 3.40 7.98 -3.24
N LEU A 222 2.56 7.53 -4.16
CA LEU A 222 2.66 7.91 -5.57
C LEU A 222 2.48 9.42 -5.75
N MET A 223 1.44 10.02 -5.17
CA MET A 223 1.20 11.47 -5.27
C MET A 223 2.34 12.29 -4.65
N ALA A 224 2.96 11.79 -3.56
CA ALA A 224 4.08 12.44 -2.90
C ALA A 224 5.39 12.33 -3.71
N THR A 225 5.62 11.21 -4.42
CA THR A 225 6.88 10.94 -5.12
C THR A 225 6.84 11.29 -6.61
N ARG A 226 5.72 10.99 -7.28
CA ARG A 226 5.47 11.22 -8.71
C ARG A 226 3.98 11.47 -8.96
N PRO A 227 3.50 12.73 -8.80
CA PRO A 227 2.07 13.08 -8.99
C PRO A 227 1.57 12.84 -10.42
N GLN A 228 2.48 12.66 -11.37
CA GLN A 228 2.20 12.35 -12.77
C GLN A 228 1.81 10.87 -12.98
N GLY A 229 2.04 9.99 -11.99
CA GLY A 229 1.98 8.53 -12.11
C GLY A 229 3.32 7.90 -12.46
N ILE A 230 3.42 6.57 -12.43
CA ILE A 230 4.70 5.84 -12.60
C ILE A 230 5.32 6.12 -13.98
N PHE A 231 4.48 6.17 -15.02
CA PHE A 231 4.89 6.40 -16.41
C PHE A 231 4.21 7.65 -17.03
N GLY A 232 3.70 8.55 -16.20
CA GLY A 232 3.08 9.79 -16.68
C GLY A 232 4.09 10.73 -17.32
N LYS A 233 3.69 11.38 -18.41
CA LYS A 233 4.50 12.41 -19.06
C LYS A 233 4.07 13.80 -18.52
N PRO A 234 5.03 14.70 -18.23
CA PRO A 234 4.76 16.03 -17.64
C PRO A 234 3.88 16.95 -18.49
N ARG A 235 3.72 16.64 -19.78
CA ARG A 235 2.80 17.31 -20.68
C ARG A 235 2.09 16.28 -21.52
N VAL A 236 0.78 16.19 -21.37
CA VAL A 236 -0.08 15.63 -22.40
C VAL A 236 -0.21 16.72 -23.46
N GLU A 237 0.71 16.73 -24.42
CA GLU A 237 0.47 17.48 -25.65
C GLU A 237 -0.73 16.82 -26.32
N VAL A 238 -1.89 17.44 -26.14
CA VAL A 238 -3.10 17.08 -26.86
C VAL A 238 -2.83 17.49 -28.31
N LEU A 239 -2.36 16.53 -29.11
CA LEU A 239 -2.19 16.66 -30.56
C LEU A 239 -3.53 16.82 -31.30
#